data_AF-A0A0F5ZQ57-F1
#
_entry.id   AF-A0A0F5ZQ57-F1
#
_cell.length_a   1.000
_cell.length_b   1.000
_cell.length_c   1.000
_cell.angle_alpha   90.00
_cell.angle_beta   90.00
_cell.angle_gamma   90.00
#
_symmetry.space_group_name_H-M   'P 1'
#
loop_
_entity.id
_entity.type
_entity.pdbx_description
1 polymer ?
#
loop_
_entity_poly.entity_id
_entity_poly.type
_entity_poly.pdbx_seq_one_letter_code
_entity_poly.pdbx_strand_id
1 'polypeptide(L)'
;PTADFTVSVVIGHKTTEDGDVTPVTRDVVIAAGTTSIDFTVDTLDDSLNESADDDVFTVSVNATSGGDFEAQPTAPAAVETTI
;
A
#
# COMPACT_ATOMS: atom_id res chain seq x y z
N PRO A 1 7.46 -18.80 -3.55
CA PRO A 1 6.07 -19.31 -3.70
C PRO A 1 5.92 -20.07 -5.02
N THR A 2 5.29 -21.23 -5.00
CA THR A 2 4.97 -22.03 -6.21
C THR A 2 3.59 -21.70 -6.78
N ALA A 3 2.80 -20.92 -6.05
CA ALA A 3 1.50 -20.39 -6.46
C ALA A 3 1.47 -18.87 -6.26
N ASP A 4 0.52 -18.21 -6.92
CA ASP A 4 0.29 -16.77 -6.77
C ASP A 4 -0.10 -16.43 -5.33
N PHE A 5 0.46 -15.33 -4.82
CA PHE A 5 0.21 -14.81 -3.49
C PHE A 5 -0.42 -13.42 -3.59
N THR A 6 -1.60 -13.26 -3.01
CA THR A 6 -2.37 -12.01 -3.06
C THR A 6 -2.27 -11.27 -1.73
N VAL A 7 -1.88 -10.00 -1.79
CA VAL A 7 -1.79 -9.09 -0.65
C VAL A 7 -2.82 -7.99 -0.84
N SER A 8 -3.77 -7.89 0.08
CA SER A 8 -4.73 -6.79 0.11
C SER A 8 -4.12 -5.62 0.89
N VAL A 9 -3.79 -4.54 0.18
CA VAL A 9 -3.18 -3.34 0.75
C VAL A 9 -4.20 -2.24 0.92
N VAL A 10 -4.07 -1.46 1.99
CA VAL A 10 -4.87 -0.26 2.26
C VAL A 10 -3.92 0.93 2.18
N ILE A 11 -4.27 1.86 1.29
CA ILE A 11 -3.66 3.17 1.20
C ILE A 11 -4.63 4.17 1.84
N GLY A 12 -4.15 4.99 2.76
CA GLY A 12 -4.99 5.97 3.46
C GLY A 12 -4.25 7.26 3.73
N HIS A 13 -4.99 8.38 3.69
CA HIS A 13 -4.51 9.68 4.14
C HIS A 13 -4.17 9.66 5.64
N LYS A 14 -3.23 10.52 6.06
CA LYS A 14 -2.96 10.77 7.49
C LYS A 14 -2.90 12.27 7.78
N THR A 15 -2.02 12.99 7.10
CA THR A 15 -1.88 14.45 7.22
C THR A 15 -1.97 15.18 5.89
N THR A 16 -1.84 14.48 4.75
CA THR A 16 -2.15 15.03 3.41
C THR A 16 -3.49 15.75 3.42
N GLU A 17 -3.60 16.82 2.64
CA GLU A 17 -4.85 17.51 2.39
C GLU A 17 -5.90 16.62 1.71
N ASP A 18 -7.15 17.09 1.82
CA ASP A 18 -8.31 16.44 1.22
C ASP A 18 -8.23 16.54 -0.30
N GLY A 19 -7.64 15.52 -0.94
CA GLY A 19 -7.52 15.45 -2.39
C GLY A 19 -6.25 14.78 -2.86
N ASP A 20 -5.17 14.87 -2.07
CA ASP A 20 -3.83 14.48 -2.55
C ASP A 20 -3.66 12.98 -2.61
N VAL A 21 -4.29 12.26 -1.67
CA VAL A 21 -4.36 10.81 -1.69
C VAL A 21 -5.80 10.36 -1.53
N THR A 22 -6.33 9.69 -2.56
CA THR A 22 -7.63 9.01 -2.46
C THR A 22 -7.46 7.68 -1.71
N PRO A 23 -8.06 7.50 -0.52
CA PRO A 23 -7.94 6.24 0.21
C PRO A 23 -8.52 5.07 -0.60
N VAL A 24 -7.79 3.97 -0.65
CA VAL A 24 -8.17 2.82 -1.47
C VAL A 24 -7.61 1.52 -0.91
N THR A 25 -8.45 0.49 -0.95
CA THR A 25 -8.04 -0.89 -0.73
C THR A 25 -7.92 -1.59 -2.07
N ARG A 26 -6.79 -2.25 -2.33
CA ARG A 26 -6.58 -3.00 -3.57
C ARG A 26 -5.76 -4.26 -3.34
N ASP A 27 -5.92 -5.21 -4.25
CA ASP A 27 -5.16 -6.45 -4.23
C ASP A 27 -3.92 -6.33 -5.11
N VAL A 28 -2.79 -6.79 -4.58
CA VAL A 28 -1.49 -6.86 -5.25
C VAL A 28 -1.08 -8.33 -5.34
N VAL A 29 -0.82 -8.81 -6.54
CA VAL A 29 -0.49 -10.23 -6.79
C VAL A 29 1.02 -10.38 -6.99
N ILE A 30 1.66 -11.14 -6.10
CA ILE A 30 3.01 -11.65 -6.27
C ILE A 30 2.89 -12.99 -7.01
N ALA A 31 3.30 -13.00 -8.27
CA ALA A 31 3.17 -14.16 -9.15
C ALA A 31 4.00 -15.36 -8.63
N ALA A 32 3.54 -16.57 -8.96
CA ALA A 32 4.28 -17.80 -8.71
C ALA A 32 5.73 -17.68 -9.24
N GLY A 33 6.70 -18.11 -8.43
CA GLY A 33 8.13 -18.05 -8.75
C GLY A 33 8.80 -16.70 -8.46
N THR A 34 8.05 -15.65 -8.10
CA THR A 34 8.62 -14.36 -7.64
C THR A 34 8.43 -14.18 -6.14
N THR A 35 9.14 -13.22 -5.57
CA THR A 35 9.07 -12.88 -4.14
C THR A 35 8.65 -11.44 -3.87
N SER A 36 8.52 -10.63 -4.92
CA SER A 36 8.18 -9.22 -4.83
C SER A 36 7.51 -8.74 -6.12
N ILE A 37 6.78 -7.65 -5.99
CA ILE A 37 6.20 -6.86 -7.06
C ILE A 37 6.14 -5.41 -6.56
N ASP A 38 6.27 -4.46 -7.47
CA ASP A 38 6.09 -3.05 -7.17
C ASP A 38 4.67 -2.61 -7.57
N PHE A 39 4.10 -1.68 -6.82
CA PHE A 39 2.86 -0.99 -7.19
C PHE A 39 3.02 0.51 -6.93
N THR A 40 2.22 1.32 -7.60
CA THR A 40 2.22 2.77 -7.44
C THR A 40 1.03 3.23 -6.60
N VAL A 41 1.26 4.33 -5.87
CA VAL A 41 0.21 5.14 -5.25
C VAL A 41 0.16 6.43 -6.04
N ASP A 42 -1.02 6.75 -6.56
CA ASP A 42 -1.23 7.97 -7.31
C ASP A 42 -1.50 9.11 -6.32
N THR A 43 -0.88 10.25 -6.56
CA THR A 43 -1.05 11.48 -5.78
C THR A 43 -1.57 12.58 -6.69
N LEU A 44 -2.28 13.56 -6.12
CA LEU A 44 -2.70 14.77 -6.83
C LEU A 44 -1.74 15.91 -6.49
N ASP A 45 -1.17 16.53 -7.53
CA ASP A 45 -0.44 17.79 -7.42
C ASP A 45 -1.43 18.92 -7.68
N ASP A 46 -1.76 19.69 -6.64
CA ASP A 46 -2.70 20.81 -6.75
C ASP A 46 -2.04 22.17 -6.44
N SER A 47 -2.78 23.14 -5.91
CA SER A 47 -2.26 24.49 -5.62
C SER A 47 -2.14 24.79 -4.13
N LEU A 48 -2.50 23.83 -3.28
CA LEU A 48 -2.27 23.86 -1.85
C LEU A 48 -0.76 23.71 -1.57
N ASN A 49 -0.38 24.07 -0.36
CA ASN A 49 1.02 24.25 -0.02
C ASN A 49 1.49 23.07 0.83
N GLU A 50 2.04 22.08 0.15
CA GLU A 50 2.59 20.84 0.71
C GLU A 50 3.82 21.03 1.64
N SER A 51 4.20 22.27 1.92
CA SER A 51 5.37 22.61 2.73
C SER A 51 5.02 23.03 4.16
N ALA A 52 3.72 23.15 4.47
CA ALA A 52 3.25 23.62 5.77
C ALA A 52 3.07 22.49 6.80
N ASP A 53 2.85 21.28 6.33
CA ASP A 53 2.72 20.03 7.04
C ASP A 53 3.60 18.96 6.39
N ASP A 54 3.90 17.90 7.14
CA ASP A 54 4.46 16.70 6.54
C ASP A 54 3.26 15.96 5.91
N ASP A 55 3.08 15.99 4.58
CA ASP A 55 1.92 15.40 3.90
C ASP A 55 2.02 13.90 3.82
N VAL A 56 1.69 13.26 4.94
CA VAL A 56 1.90 11.86 5.16
C VAL A 56 0.67 11.08 4.72
N PHE A 57 0.92 10.03 3.94
CA PHE A 57 -0.02 8.93 3.75
C PHE A 57 0.53 7.62 4.29
N THR A 58 -0.37 6.66 4.48
CA THR A 58 -0.08 5.35 5.04
C THR A 58 -0.32 4.25 4.03
N VAL A 59 0.51 3.21 4.08
CA VAL A 59 0.33 1.95 3.36
C VAL A 59 0.40 0.82 4.36
N SER A 60 -0.64 -0.02 4.40
CA SER A 60 -0.71 -1.17 5.30
C SER A 60 -1.22 -2.41 4.59
N VAL A 61 -0.89 -3.59 5.13
CA VAL A 61 -1.44 -4.86 4.67
C VAL A 61 -2.64 -5.23 5.53
N ASN A 62 -3.81 -5.33 4.92
CA ASN A 62 -5.06 -5.71 5.60
C ASN A 62 -5.28 -7.22 5.60
N ALA A 63 -4.94 -7.90 4.51
CA ALA A 63 -5.11 -9.34 4.39
C ALA A 63 -4.10 -9.96 3.42
N THR A 64 -3.86 -11.26 3.58
CA THR A 64 -3.01 -12.07 2.70
C THR A 64 -3.72 -13.38 2.37
N SER A 65 -3.55 -13.88 1.15
CA SER A 65 -4.13 -15.16 0.73
C SER A 65 -3.34 -15.81 -0.42
N GLY A 66 -3.48 -17.14 -0.57
CA GLY A 66 -2.75 -17.90 -1.57
C GLY A 66 -1.31 -18.20 -1.17
N GLY A 67 -0.41 -18.26 -2.15
CA GLY A 67 1.03 -18.53 -1.98
C GLY A 67 1.39 -19.97 -1.62
N ASP A 68 0.40 -20.83 -1.36
CA ASP A 68 0.54 -22.24 -0.95
C ASP A 68 1.44 -22.41 0.28
N PHE A 69 1.33 -21.48 1.23
CA PHE A 69 2.06 -21.54 2.49
C PHE A 69 1.35 -22.45 3.50
N GLU A 70 2.13 -23.18 4.29
CA GLU A 70 1.64 -23.94 5.46
C GLU A 70 0.94 -23.02 6.49
N ALA A 71 1.33 -21.75 6.53
CA ALA A 71 0.69 -20.67 7.27
C ALA A 71 0.92 -19.33 6.56
N GLN A 72 -0.08 -18.45 6.59
CA GLN A 72 0.05 -17.10 6.03
C GLN A 72 1.08 -16.27 6.81
N PRO A 73 1.86 -15.42 6.13
CA PRO A 73 2.82 -14.54 6.80
C PRO A 73 2.10 -13.46 7.62
N THR A 74 2.72 -13.07 8.73
CA THR A 74 2.27 -11.89 9.48
C THR A 74 2.45 -10.64 8.64
N ALA A 75 1.44 -9.76 8.66
CA ALA A 75 1.52 -8.46 8.01
C ALA A 75 2.68 -7.63 8.59
N PRO A 76 3.44 -6.90 7.75
CA PRO A 76 4.44 -5.96 8.23
C PRO A 76 3.77 -4.78 8.96
N ALA A 77 4.58 -3.96 9.64
CA ALA A 77 4.12 -2.66 10.12
C ALA A 77 3.67 -1.78 8.95
N ALA A 78 2.71 -0.89 9.22
CA ALA A 78 2.32 0.13 8.25
C ALA A 78 3.52 1.03 7.94
N VAL A 79 3.62 1.43 6.68
CA VAL A 79 4.61 2.39 6.20
C VAL A 79 3.93 3.75 6.12
N GLU A 80 4.62 4.78 6.59
CA GLU A 80 4.22 6.17 6.42
C GLU A 80 5.24 6.85 5.51
N THR A 81 4.78 7.63 4.56
CA THR A 81 5.64 8.36 3.62
C THR A 81 4.99 9.67 3.22
N THR A 82 5.80 10.62 2.77
CA THR A 82 5.38 11.98 2.41
C THR A 82 5.30 12.14 0.90
N ILE A 83 4.47 13.06 0.42
CA ILE A 83 4.42 13.50 -0.98
C ILE A 83 5.27 14.74 -1.24
#